data_AF-A0A1V6HWF9-F1
#
_entry.id   AF-A0A1V6HWF9-F1
#
_cell.length_a   1.000
_cell.length_b   1.000
_cell.length_c   1.000
_cell.angle_alpha   90.00
_cell.angle_beta   90.00
_cell.angle_gamma   90.00
#
_symmetry.space_group_name_H-M   'P 1'
#
loop_
_entity.id
_entity.type
_entity.pdbx_description
1 polymer ?
#
loop_
_entity_poly.entity_id
_entity_poly.type
_entity_poly.pdbx_seq_one_letter_code
_entity_poly.pdbx_strand_id
1 'polypeptide(L)'
;MRQLVTWCLLATVKTISHLFFRAEVGWIGPHPEPPFRDLQRLRVVAILNHTSLYEPIFTITVPYRFLWRIARHGVVAIAEKTLKRPVVGRFFSLIAAHVASVTRERDHTWRAVLSRIGPDSMVLILPEGRMMRANGLDANGEPMTVRGGIADILEAVGDGEMLVAYSGGLHHVQAPGELLARPFRRIRMNFERLDVATYNEARQREAAEIGDSFKRRVKEDLEARRDRNCPRAAA
;
A
#
# COMPACT_ATOMS: atom_id res chain seq x y z
N MET A 1 9.02 20.92 10.73
CA MET A 1 8.68 20.21 11.99
C MET A 1 7.84 18.95 11.75
N ARG A 2 6.70 19.01 11.04
CA ARG A 2 5.84 17.84 10.75
C ARG A 2 6.59 16.61 10.22
N GLN A 3 7.44 16.78 9.21
CA GLN A 3 8.23 15.68 8.62
C GLN A 3 9.12 14.95 9.64
N LEU A 4 9.68 15.67 10.63
CA LEU A 4 10.49 15.05 11.69
C LEU A 4 9.60 14.26 12.64
N VAL A 5 8.44 14.82 13.03
CA VAL A 5 7.46 14.10 13.87
C VAL A 5 6.97 12.83 13.19
N THR A 6 6.57 12.92 11.91
CA THR A 6 6.15 11.75 11.12
C THR A 6 7.29 10.73 11.01
N TRP A 7 8.51 11.17 10.72
CA TRP A 7 9.64 10.26 10.63
C TRP A 7 9.95 9.57 11.95
N CYS A 8 9.99 10.32 13.07
CA CYS A 8 10.19 9.75 14.41
C CYS A 8 9.08 8.76 14.77
N LEU A 9 7.83 9.07 14.43
CA LEU A 9 6.71 8.14 14.62
C LEU A 9 6.93 6.84 13.83
N LEU A 10 7.20 6.93 12.52
CA LEU A 10 7.43 5.76 11.67
C LEU A 10 8.67 4.96 12.11
N ALA A 11 9.75 5.64 12.49
CA ALA A 11 10.95 5.02 13.01
C ALA A 11 10.67 4.28 14.32
N THR A 12 9.91 4.90 15.24
CA THR A 12 9.49 4.26 16.50
C THR A 12 8.64 3.03 16.23
N VAL A 13 7.66 3.11 15.32
CA VAL A 13 6.84 1.96 14.90
C VAL A 13 7.73 0.85 14.34
N LYS A 14 8.68 1.18 13.47
CA LYS A 14 9.64 0.21 12.93
C LYS A 14 10.48 -0.44 14.03
N THR A 15 11.05 0.34 14.94
CA THR A 15 11.89 -0.15 16.05
C THR A 15 11.10 -1.07 16.97
N ILE A 16 9.92 -0.66 17.41
CA ILE A 16 9.03 -1.49 18.23
C ILE A 16 8.63 -2.76 17.46
N SER A 17 8.31 -2.64 16.17
CA SER A 17 7.96 -3.79 15.34
C SER A 17 9.10 -4.81 15.24
N HIS A 18 10.36 -4.36 15.17
CA HIS A 18 11.52 -5.26 15.20
C HIS A 18 11.67 -6.02 16.52
N LEU A 19 11.21 -5.46 17.65
CA LEU A 19 11.25 -6.14 18.94
C LEU A 19 10.22 -7.28 19.03
N PHE A 20 9.05 -7.08 18.43
CA PHE A 20 7.92 -8.01 18.56
C PHE A 20 7.68 -8.90 17.36
N PHE A 21 8.23 -8.62 16.18
CA PHE A 21 7.90 -9.34 14.96
C PHE A 21 9.15 -9.67 14.14
N ARG A 22 9.05 -10.77 13.39
CA ARG A 22 10.05 -11.16 12.38
C ARG A 22 9.43 -11.04 11.00
N ALA A 23 10.18 -10.49 10.07
CA ALA A 23 9.75 -10.35 8.68
C ALA A 23 10.60 -11.19 7.74
N GLU A 24 9.92 -11.91 6.84
CA GLU A 24 10.55 -12.52 5.67
C GLU A 24 10.25 -11.66 4.45
N VAL A 25 11.30 -11.32 3.69
CA VAL A 25 11.19 -10.49 2.50
C VAL A 25 11.62 -11.30 1.28
N GLY A 26 10.74 -11.40 0.30
CA GLY A 26 11.03 -11.98 -1.03
C GLY A 26 10.97 -10.91 -2.13
N TRP A 27 11.50 -11.23 -3.30
CA TRP A 27 11.43 -10.39 -4.48
C TRP A 27 10.95 -11.20 -5.69
N ILE A 28 10.05 -10.61 -6.47
CA ILE A 28 9.54 -11.15 -7.72
C ILE A 28 10.27 -10.47 -8.87
N GLY A 29 10.80 -11.27 -9.79
CA GLY A 29 11.58 -10.78 -10.92
C GLY A 29 13.01 -10.39 -10.52
N PRO A 30 13.67 -9.52 -11.31
CA PRO A 30 15.05 -9.11 -11.05
C PRO A 30 15.18 -8.43 -9.69
N HIS A 31 16.02 -8.99 -8.82
CA HIS A 31 16.33 -8.40 -7.53
C HIS A 31 17.21 -7.14 -7.73
N PRO A 32 16.75 -5.94 -7.35
CA PRO A 32 17.59 -4.76 -7.44
C PRO A 32 18.64 -4.82 -6.32
N GLU A 33 19.93 -4.71 -6.66
CA GLU A 33 21.04 -4.72 -5.71
C GLU A 33 21.68 -3.31 -5.64
N PRO A 34 21.52 -2.53 -4.54
CA PRO A 34 20.66 -2.75 -3.38
C PRO A 34 19.19 -2.34 -3.63
N PRO A 35 18.21 -3.00 -2.97
CA PRO A 35 16.79 -2.98 -3.38
C PRO A 35 16.09 -1.63 -3.30
N PHE A 36 16.64 -0.71 -2.51
CA PHE A 36 16.07 0.60 -2.22
C PHE A 36 17.06 1.73 -2.53
N ARG A 37 17.98 1.55 -3.49
CA ARG A 37 18.98 2.58 -3.84
C ARG A 37 18.32 3.87 -4.33
N ASP A 38 17.46 3.75 -5.34
CA ASP A 38 16.95 4.88 -6.11
C ASP A 38 15.52 5.23 -5.69
N LEU A 39 15.35 5.58 -4.41
CA LEU A 39 14.03 5.92 -3.87
C LEU A 39 13.37 7.11 -4.57
N GLN A 40 14.14 7.99 -5.22
CA GLN A 40 13.59 9.12 -5.95
C GLN A 40 12.73 8.70 -7.15
N ARG A 41 13.08 7.59 -7.80
CA ARG A 41 12.28 7.03 -8.89
C ARG A 41 11.01 6.37 -8.39
N LEU A 42 10.95 5.97 -7.13
CA LEU A 42 9.77 5.36 -6.55
C LEU A 42 8.67 6.40 -6.33
N ARG A 43 7.61 6.30 -7.15
CA ARG A 43 6.46 7.22 -7.18
C ARG A 43 5.19 6.59 -6.64
N VAL A 44 5.05 5.26 -6.73
CA VAL A 44 3.87 4.54 -6.23
C VAL A 44 4.29 3.33 -5.40
N VAL A 45 3.63 3.12 -4.27
CA VAL A 45 3.74 1.91 -3.43
C VAL A 45 2.35 1.32 -3.28
N ALA A 46 2.10 0.23 -4.00
CA ALA A 46 0.83 -0.49 -3.96
C ALA A 46 0.96 -1.69 -3.03
N ILE A 47 0.34 -1.61 -1.84
CA ILE A 47 0.32 -2.72 -0.87
C ILE A 47 -0.94 -3.54 -1.14
N LEU A 48 -0.75 -4.75 -1.66
CA LEU A 48 -1.83 -5.68 -1.96
C LEU A 48 -2.07 -6.62 -0.77
N ASN A 49 -3.27 -7.19 -0.72
CA ASN A 49 -3.76 -8.05 0.36
C ASN A 49 -3.98 -7.30 1.69
N HIS A 50 -4.68 -6.17 1.63
CA HIS A 50 -5.01 -5.39 2.82
C HIS A 50 -5.84 -6.20 3.84
N THR A 51 -5.22 -6.53 4.97
CA THR A 51 -5.75 -7.53 5.91
C THR A 51 -5.89 -7.00 7.34
N SER A 52 -5.26 -5.89 7.70
CA SER A 52 -5.27 -5.41 9.09
C SER A 52 -5.16 -3.90 9.20
N LEU A 53 -5.43 -3.33 10.38
CA LEU A 53 -5.00 -1.96 10.71
C LEU A 53 -3.52 -1.89 11.11
N TYR A 54 -2.88 -3.04 11.29
CA TYR A 54 -1.48 -3.15 11.68
C TYR A 54 -0.50 -3.17 10.49
N GLU A 55 -0.93 -2.77 9.29
CA GLU A 55 -0.05 -2.57 8.12
C GLU A 55 1.23 -1.75 8.42
N PRO A 56 1.23 -0.74 9.31
CA PRO A 56 2.46 -0.04 9.69
C PRO A 56 3.57 -0.95 10.26
N ILE A 57 3.27 -2.16 10.74
CA ILE A 57 4.29 -3.14 11.17
C ILE A 57 5.20 -3.50 9.99
N PHE A 58 4.71 -3.49 8.75
CA PHE A 58 5.52 -3.76 7.57
C PHE A 58 6.63 -2.72 7.32
N THR A 59 6.67 -1.61 8.05
CA THR A 59 7.85 -0.71 8.05
C THR A 59 9.15 -1.43 8.43
N ILE A 60 9.08 -2.60 9.07
CA ILE A 60 10.21 -3.51 9.30
C ILE A 60 10.93 -3.91 8.00
N THR A 61 10.23 -4.03 6.87
CA THR A 61 10.77 -4.57 5.60
C THR A 61 11.48 -3.53 4.72
N VAL A 62 11.43 -2.25 5.10
CA VAL A 62 12.01 -1.14 4.32
C VAL A 62 13.06 -0.37 5.15
N PRO A 63 14.08 0.26 4.53
CA PRO A 63 15.11 0.99 5.25
C PRO A 63 14.59 2.34 5.82
N TYR A 64 15.26 2.91 6.83
CA TYR A 64 14.87 4.20 7.43
C TYR A 64 14.80 5.36 6.42
N ARG A 65 15.63 5.34 5.37
CA ARG A 65 15.56 6.33 4.27
C ARG A 65 14.25 6.27 3.48
N PHE A 66 13.61 5.09 3.41
CA PHE A 66 12.28 4.94 2.82
C PHE A 66 11.23 5.65 3.69
N LEU A 67 11.29 5.46 5.00
CA LEU A 67 10.39 6.13 5.96
C LEU A 67 10.58 7.65 5.93
N TRP A 68 11.82 8.12 5.76
CA TRP A 68 12.09 9.55 5.56
C TRP A 68 11.44 10.11 4.30
N ARG A 69 11.46 9.33 3.20
CA ARG A 69 10.74 9.71 1.98
C ARG A 69 9.24 9.77 2.18
N ILE A 70 8.63 8.81 2.88
CA ILE A 70 7.19 8.88 3.25
C ILE A 70 6.91 10.15 4.06
N ALA A 71 7.77 10.47 5.03
CA ALA A 71 7.58 11.61 5.92
C ALA A 71 7.66 12.98 5.21
N ARG A 72 8.42 13.06 4.11
CA ARG A 72 8.60 14.29 3.33
C ARG A 72 7.69 14.41 2.11
N HIS A 73 7.44 13.29 1.44
CA HIS A 73 6.82 13.27 0.11
C HIS A 73 5.66 12.26 0.00
N GLY A 74 5.32 11.56 1.09
CA GLY A 74 4.27 10.56 1.11
C GLY A 74 2.88 11.17 0.91
N VAL A 75 2.11 10.61 -0.01
CA VAL A 75 0.68 10.89 -0.19
C VAL A 75 -0.10 9.61 0.10
N VAL A 76 -1.02 9.65 1.05
CA VAL A 76 -1.80 8.48 1.46
C VAL A 76 -3.28 8.84 1.54
N ALA A 77 -4.11 8.02 0.90
CA ALA A 77 -5.56 8.08 1.01
C ALA A 77 -6.01 7.12 2.12
N ILE A 78 -6.67 7.64 3.16
CA ILE A 78 -7.17 6.85 4.28
C ILE A 78 -8.68 6.99 4.37
N ALA A 79 -9.37 5.87 4.59
CA ALA A 79 -10.82 5.88 4.73
C ALA A 79 -11.27 6.82 5.87
N GLU A 80 -12.27 7.65 5.60
CA GLU A 80 -12.82 8.62 6.56
C GLU A 80 -13.21 7.96 7.89
N LYS A 81 -13.84 6.77 7.83
CA LYS A 81 -14.21 5.99 9.01
C LYS A 81 -13.03 5.63 9.92
N THR A 82 -11.82 5.53 9.38
CA THR A 82 -10.59 5.23 10.14
C THR A 82 -10.08 6.50 10.80
N LEU A 83 -10.10 7.64 10.08
CA LEU A 83 -9.66 8.93 10.60
C LEU A 83 -10.59 9.51 11.67
N LYS A 84 -11.88 9.17 11.65
CA LYS A 84 -12.85 9.55 12.70
C LYS A 84 -12.64 8.84 14.04
N ARG A 85 -11.77 7.82 14.13
CA ARG A 85 -11.50 7.10 15.39
C ARG A 85 -10.56 7.93 16.28
N PRO A 86 -10.83 8.11 17.59
CA PRO A 86 -10.09 9.05 18.43
C PRO A 86 -8.57 8.83 18.49
N VAL A 87 -8.13 7.58 18.72
CA VAL A 87 -6.71 7.24 18.85
C VAL A 87 -6.12 6.83 17.50
N VAL A 88 -6.79 5.88 16.82
CA VAL A 88 -6.35 5.34 15.53
C VAL A 88 -6.29 6.44 14.47
N GLY A 89 -7.28 7.33 14.41
CA GLY A 89 -7.31 8.42 13.45
C GLY A 89 -6.19 9.43 13.64
N ARG A 90 -5.85 9.77 14.89
CA ARG A 90 -4.69 10.63 15.19
C ARG A 90 -3.38 10.00 14.73
N PHE A 91 -3.17 8.72 15.02
CA PHE A 91 -2.00 7.99 14.54
C PHE A 91 -1.92 8.02 13.00
N PHE A 92 -2.99 7.63 12.32
CA PHE A 92 -3.03 7.56 10.86
C PHE A 92 -2.99 8.94 10.17
N SER A 93 -3.34 10.03 10.86
CA SER A 93 -3.17 11.39 10.31
C SER A 93 -1.69 11.82 10.17
N LEU A 94 -0.78 11.11 10.83
CA LEU A 94 0.63 11.44 10.92
C LEU A 94 1.56 10.50 10.15
N ILE A 95 1.06 9.46 9.48
CA ILE A 95 1.91 8.44 8.84
C ILE A 95 2.58 8.87 7.53
N ALA A 96 2.25 10.06 7.01
CA ALA A 96 2.83 10.60 5.78
C ALA A 96 2.80 12.13 5.75
N ALA A 97 3.52 12.71 4.79
CA ALA A 97 3.52 14.16 4.54
C ALA A 97 2.10 14.70 4.28
N HIS A 98 1.36 13.99 3.43
CA HIS A 98 -0.02 14.30 3.07
C HIS A 98 -0.92 13.08 3.29
N VAL A 99 -1.82 13.18 4.26
CA VAL A 99 -2.87 12.19 4.52
C VAL A 99 -4.20 12.83 4.16
N ALA A 100 -4.89 12.24 3.19
CA ALA A 100 -6.22 12.68 2.78
C ALA A 100 -7.28 11.70 3.29
N SER A 101 -8.36 12.25 3.85
CA SER A 101 -9.56 11.47 4.15
C SER A 101 -10.31 11.21 2.85
N VAL A 102 -10.55 9.95 2.52
CA VAL A 102 -11.35 9.57 1.35
C VAL A 102 -12.60 8.83 1.76
N THR A 103 -13.70 9.12 1.08
CA THR A 103 -14.88 8.26 1.13
C THR A 103 -14.63 7.01 0.27
N ARG A 104 -15.57 6.07 0.27
CA ARG A 104 -15.53 4.91 -0.64
C ARG A 104 -16.00 5.25 -2.05
N GLU A 105 -16.38 6.50 -2.29
CA GLU A 105 -16.92 7.01 -3.55
C GLU A 105 -15.87 7.85 -4.28
N ARG A 106 -15.99 7.94 -5.61
CA ARG A 106 -15.10 8.76 -6.45
C ARG A 106 -15.58 10.22 -6.42
N ASP A 107 -15.48 10.84 -5.26
CA ASP A 107 -16.00 12.17 -5.00
C ASP A 107 -14.88 13.24 -4.99
N HIS A 108 -15.20 14.43 -4.47
CA HIS A 108 -14.28 15.55 -4.34
C HIS A 108 -13.05 15.22 -3.47
N THR A 109 -13.17 14.28 -2.51
CA THR A 109 -12.05 13.84 -1.66
C THR A 109 -11.00 13.07 -2.46
N TRP A 110 -11.43 12.29 -3.46
CA TRP A 110 -10.52 11.59 -4.36
C TRP A 110 -9.74 12.56 -5.26
N ARG A 111 -10.41 13.61 -5.78
CA ARG A 111 -9.72 14.65 -6.56
C ARG A 111 -8.68 15.39 -5.72
N ALA A 112 -8.96 15.61 -4.43
CA ALA A 112 -8.01 16.20 -3.51
C ALA A 112 -6.73 15.35 -3.36
N VAL A 113 -6.84 14.02 -3.34
CA VAL A 113 -5.67 13.12 -3.37
C VAL A 113 -4.85 13.34 -4.63
N LEU A 114 -5.48 13.27 -5.80
CA LEU A 114 -4.79 13.39 -7.09
C LEU A 114 -4.10 14.75 -7.24
N SER A 115 -4.73 15.83 -6.76
CA SER A 115 -4.14 17.18 -6.78
C SER A 115 -2.87 17.36 -5.92
N ARG A 116 -2.57 16.39 -5.04
CA ARG A 116 -1.35 16.38 -4.19
C ARG A 116 -0.22 15.54 -4.78
N ILE A 117 -0.46 14.87 -5.91
CA ILE A 117 0.56 14.13 -6.63
C ILE A 117 1.38 15.16 -7.43
N GLY A 118 2.58 15.47 -6.93
CA GLY A 118 3.58 16.30 -7.60
C GLY A 118 4.78 15.47 -8.07
N PRO A 119 5.80 16.13 -8.64
CA PRO A 119 6.98 15.46 -9.22
C PRO A 119 7.76 14.59 -8.24
N ASP A 120 7.82 14.98 -6.97
CA ASP A 120 8.55 14.23 -5.93
C ASP A 120 7.65 13.29 -5.10
N SER A 121 6.34 13.33 -5.32
CA SER A 121 5.38 12.61 -4.49
C SER A 121 5.59 11.09 -4.58
N MET A 122 5.48 10.44 -3.42
CA MET A 122 5.42 8.98 -3.31
C MET A 122 4.04 8.60 -2.78
N VAL A 123 3.19 8.05 -3.64
CA VAL A 123 1.82 7.67 -3.29
C VAL A 123 1.83 6.28 -2.67
N LEU A 124 1.29 6.12 -1.46
CA LEU A 124 1.08 4.80 -0.86
C LEU A 124 -0.43 4.50 -0.87
N ILE A 125 -0.78 3.33 -1.37
CA ILE A 125 -2.16 2.90 -1.52
C ILE A 125 -2.33 1.42 -1.22
N LEU A 126 -3.48 1.10 -0.62
CA LEU A 126 -3.99 -0.27 -0.49
C LEU A 126 -5.14 -0.41 -1.50
N PRO A 127 -4.86 -0.92 -2.72
CA PRO A 127 -5.77 -0.77 -3.85
C PRO A 127 -7.14 -1.41 -3.66
N GLU A 128 -7.31 -2.37 -2.75
CA GLU A 128 -8.63 -2.95 -2.46
C GLU A 128 -9.57 -1.98 -1.74
N GLY A 129 -9.03 -0.97 -1.03
CA GLY A 129 -9.79 0.05 -0.30
C GLY A 129 -10.64 -0.49 0.88
N ARG A 130 -10.54 -1.79 1.16
CA ARG A 130 -11.23 -2.50 2.24
C ARG A 130 -10.30 -3.56 2.84
N MET A 131 -10.53 -3.90 4.11
CA MET A 131 -9.78 -4.97 4.77
C MET A 131 -10.49 -6.30 4.56
N MET A 132 -9.71 -7.32 4.25
CA MET A 132 -10.14 -8.72 4.20
C MET A 132 -10.40 -9.24 5.62
N ARG A 133 -11.48 -9.99 5.80
CA ARG A 133 -11.83 -10.72 7.02
C ARG A 133 -11.17 -12.09 7.02
N ALA A 134 -11.22 -12.78 8.16
CA ALA A 134 -10.62 -14.11 8.32
C ALA A 134 -11.18 -15.16 7.34
N ASN A 135 -12.40 -14.97 6.83
CA ASN A 135 -13.02 -15.84 5.82
C ASN A 135 -12.62 -15.49 4.37
N GLY A 136 -11.69 -14.55 4.16
CA GLY A 136 -11.26 -14.13 2.82
C GLY A 136 -12.17 -13.10 2.13
N LEU A 137 -13.30 -12.75 2.75
CA LEU A 137 -14.28 -11.80 2.22
C LEU A 137 -14.14 -10.44 2.90
N ASP A 138 -14.85 -9.43 2.43
CA ASP A 138 -14.92 -8.14 3.11
C ASP A 138 -15.98 -8.11 4.22
N ALA A 139 -16.24 -6.92 4.79
CA ALA A 139 -17.24 -6.75 5.84
C ALA A 139 -18.70 -7.02 5.40
N ASN A 140 -18.97 -7.01 4.10
CA ASN A 140 -20.29 -7.24 3.51
C ASN A 140 -20.42 -8.67 2.95
N GLY A 141 -19.39 -9.51 3.10
CA GLY A 141 -19.37 -10.85 2.51
C GLY A 141 -19.01 -10.87 1.03
N GLU A 142 -18.43 -9.80 0.49
CA GLU A 142 -18.02 -9.74 -0.91
C GLU A 142 -16.55 -10.15 -1.10
N PRO A 143 -16.18 -10.74 -2.26
CA PRO A 143 -14.79 -11.03 -2.59
C PRO A 143 -13.90 -9.79 -2.60
N MET A 144 -12.64 -9.93 -2.20
CA MET A 144 -11.67 -8.83 -2.26
C MET A 144 -11.28 -8.51 -3.71
N THR A 145 -11.53 -7.27 -4.13
CA THR A 145 -11.22 -6.77 -5.48
C THR A 145 -10.46 -5.44 -5.40
N VAL A 146 -9.60 -5.20 -6.38
CA VAL A 146 -8.88 -3.94 -6.55
C VAL A 146 -9.83 -2.86 -7.05
N ARG A 147 -9.76 -1.67 -6.47
CA ARG A 147 -10.55 -0.50 -6.86
C ARG A 147 -9.81 0.29 -7.94
N GLY A 148 -10.57 0.95 -8.81
CA GLY A 148 -10.02 1.69 -9.94
C GLY A 148 -9.18 2.93 -9.59
N GLY A 149 -9.10 3.33 -8.31
CA GLY A 149 -8.30 4.48 -7.88
C GLY A 149 -6.81 4.31 -8.14
N ILE A 150 -6.26 3.09 -8.09
CA ILE A 150 -4.85 2.86 -8.45
C ILE A 150 -4.58 3.23 -9.92
N ALA A 151 -5.51 2.95 -10.84
CA ALA A 151 -5.36 3.33 -12.25
C ALA A 151 -5.31 4.86 -12.41
N ASP A 152 -6.19 5.59 -11.70
CA ASP A 152 -6.17 7.06 -11.70
C ASP A 152 -4.82 7.62 -11.16
N ILE A 153 -4.24 6.97 -10.14
CA ILE A 153 -2.91 7.35 -9.61
C ILE A 153 -1.83 7.09 -10.65
N LEU A 154 -1.84 5.94 -11.32
CA LEU A 154 -0.84 5.59 -12.31
C LEU A 154 -0.88 6.52 -13.52
N GLU A 155 -2.07 6.96 -13.95
CA GLU A 155 -2.23 7.99 -14.98
C GLU A 155 -1.71 9.36 -14.49
N ALA A 156 -2.05 9.75 -13.26
CA ALA A 156 -1.62 11.04 -12.70
C ALA A 156 -0.10 11.13 -12.45
N VAL A 157 0.52 9.99 -12.10
CA VAL A 157 1.97 9.90 -11.90
C VAL A 157 2.71 9.90 -13.24
N GLY A 158 2.22 9.15 -14.23
CA GLY A 158 2.76 9.09 -15.59
C GLY A 158 4.07 8.33 -15.74
N ASP A 159 5.06 8.59 -14.87
CA ASP A 159 6.42 8.05 -14.96
C ASP A 159 7.00 7.59 -13.61
N GLY A 160 8.21 7.03 -13.65
CA GLY A 160 8.92 6.50 -12.49
C GLY A 160 8.58 5.04 -12.20
N GLU A 161 8.80 4.62 -10.96
CA GLU A 161 8.65 3.24 -10.52
C GLU A 161 7.45 3.08 -9.58
N MET A 162 6.76 1.96 -9.75
CA MET A 162 5.80 1.41 -8.80
C MET A 162 6.43 0.22 -8.08
N LEU A 163 6.41 0.25 -6.74
CA LEU A 163 6.70 -0.91 -5.90
C LEU A 163 5.39 -1.58 -5.53
N VAL A 164 5.18 -2.80 -6.01
CA VAL A 164 4.08 -3.66 -5.58
C VAL A 164 4.57 -4.48 -4.37
N ALA A 165 3.85 -4.37 -3.27
CA ALA A 165 4.17 -5.01 -2.00
C ALA A 165 3.07 -6.03 -1.67
N TYR A 166 3.39 -7.31 -1.83
CA TYR A 166 2.48 -8.43 -1.61
C TYR A 166 2.53 -8.86 -0.15
N SER A 167 1.54 -8.41 0.63
CA SER A 167 1.54 -8.62 2.07
C SER A 167 0.99 -9.98 2.48
N GLY A 168 1.50 -10.52 3.59
CA GLY A 168 1.00 -11.76 4.19
C GLY A 168 1.30 -11.86 5.69
N GLY A 169 0.45 -12.59 6.41
CA GLY A 169 0.65 -12.94 7.83
C GLY A 169 0.07 -11.95 8.86
N LEU A 170 -0.43 -10.78 8.45
CA LEU A 170 -1.03 -9.83 9.40
C LEU A 170 -2.35 -10.31 10.02
N HIS A 171 -3.12 -11.17 9.36
CA HIS A 171 -4.28 -11.83 10.00
C HIS A 171 -3.90 -12.64 11.25
N HIS A 172 -2.66 -13.14 11.34
CA HIS A 172 -2.19 -13.82 12.55
C HIS A 172 -1.75 -12.87 13.66
N VAL A 173 -1.40 -11.63 13.30
CA VAL A 173 -1.12 -10.55 14.25
C VAL A 173 -2.44 -10.01 14.77
N GLN A 174 -3.33 -9.57 13.87
CA GLN A 174 -4.65 -9.08 14.20
C GLN A 174 -5.54 -9.14 12.96
N ALA A 175 -6.59 -9.95 13.03
CA ALA A 175 -7.65 -9.96 12.03
C ALA A 175 -8.70 -8.87 12.32
N PRO A 176 -9.34 -8.26 11.30
CA PRO A 176 -10.29 -7.19 11.53
C PRO A 176 -11.50 -7.67 12.35
N GLY A 177 -11.65 -7.12 13.56
CA GLY A 177 -12.66 -7.53 14.54
C GLY A 177 -12.05 -8.04 15.84
N GLU A 178 -10.79 -8.46 15.83
CA GLU A 178 -10.05 -8.79 17.05
C GLU A 178 -9.63 -7.51 17.79
N LEU A 179 -9.72 -7.54 19.12
CA LEU A 179 -9.41 -6.42 20.01
C LEU A 179 -7.91 -6.24 20.27
N LEU A 180 -7.15 -7.33 20.36
CA LEU A 180 -5.75 -7.34 20.76
C LEU A 180 -4.87 -7.97 19.67
N ALA A 181 -3.71 -7.37 19.44
CA ALA A 181 -2.69 -7.94 18.57
C ALA A 181 -1.93 -9.08 19.30
N ARG A 182 -1.55 -10.10 18.53
CA ARG A 182 -0.74 -11.22 18.98
C ARG A 182 0.73 -10.93 18.64
N PRO A 183 1.61 -10.66 19.62
CA PRO A 183 3.02 -10.42 19.36
C PRO A 183 3.73 -11.70 18.90
N PHE A 184 4.99 -11.56 18.46
CA PHE A 184 5.91 -12.65 18.10
C PHE A 184 5.44 -13.50 16.91
N ARG A 185 4.59 -12.93 16.06
CA ARG A 185 4.17 -13.55 14.81
C ARG A 185 5.13 -13.19 13.68
N ARG A 186 5.21 -14.10 12.71
CA ARG A 186 5.98 -13.89 11.49
C ARG A 186 5.10 -13.21 10.46
N ILE A 187 5.61 -12.13 9.88
CA ILE A 187 4.98 -11.44 8.76
C ILE A 187 5.81 -11.67 7.50
N ARG A 188 5.18 -11.62 6.33
CA ARG A 188 5.84 -11.86 5.05
C ARG A 188 5.50 -10.75 4.08
N MET A 189 6.47 -10.37 3.26
CA MET A 189 6.27 -9.40 2.21
C MET A 189 7.08 -9.81 0.98
N ASN A 190 6.43 -9.95 -0.17
CA ASN A 190 7.15 -10.03 -1.44
C ASN A 190 7.11 -8.65 -2.12
N PHE A 191 8.20 -8.26 -2.77
CA PHE A 191 8.27 -7.01 -3.52
C PHE A 191 8.42 -7.27 -5.02
N GLU A 192 7.80 -6.43 -5.83
CA GLU A 192 8.05 -6.35 -7.27
C GLU A 192 8.16 -4.88 -7.67
N ARG A 193 9.14 -4.57 -8.53
CA ARG A 193 9.29 -3.23 -9.09
C ARG A 193 8.87 -3.22 -10.54
N LEU A 194 8.02 -2.26 -10.88
CA LEU A 194 7.50 -2.04 -12.22
C LEU A 194 7.77 -0.59 -12.64
N ASP A 195 8.19 -0.39 -13.87
CA ASP A 195 8.23 0.93 -14.49
C ASP A 195 6.81 1.37 -14.85
N VAL A 196 6.39 2.56 -14.39
CA VAL A 196 5.00 3.04 -14.51
C VAL A 196 4.63 3.28 -15.96
N ALA A 197 5.51 3.90 -16.75
CA ALA A 197 5.24 4.21 -18.15
C ALA A 197 5.07 2.91 -18.96
N THR A 198 6.03 1.99 -18.83
CA THR A 198 5.99 0.68 -19.48
C THR A 198 4.75 -0.13 -19.06
N TYR A 199 4.43 -0.11 -17.76
CA TYR A 199 3.24 -0.78 -17.23
C TYR A 199 1.95 -0.18 -17.82
N ASN A 200 1.85 1.15 -17.86
CA ASN A 200 0.68 1.85 -18.35
C ASN A 200 0.46 1.57 -19.85
N GLU A 201 1.51 1.69 -20.67
CA GLU A 201 1.46 1.40 -22.09
C GLU A 201 1.00 -0.04 -22.38
N ALA A 202 1.53 -1.02 -21.64
CA ALA A 202 1.13 -2.41 -21.79
C ALA A 202 -0.36 -2.61 -21.49
N ARG A 203 -0.86 -2.07 -20.37
CA ARG A 203 -2.30 -2.17 -20.01
C ARG A 203 -3.20 -1.40 -20.97
N GLN A 204 -2.74 -0.26 -21.53
CA GLN A 204 -3.48 0.48 -22.55
C GLN A 204 -3.57 -0.28 -23.86
N ARG A 205 -2.48 -0.92 -24.29
CA ARG A 205 -2.46 -1.78 -25.49
C ARG A 205 -3.42 -2.96 -25.35
N GLU A 206 -3.33 -3.68 -24.24
CA GLU A 206 -4.26 -4.79 -23.93
C GLU A 206 -5.72 -4.31 -23.92
N ALA A 207 -5.99 -3.13 -23.35
CA ALA A 207 -7.33 -2.55 -23.35
C ALA A 207 -7.83 -2.25 -24.78
N ALA A 208 -6.98 -1.69 -25.63
CA ALA A 208 -7.32 -1.36 -27.02
C ALA A 208 -7.59 -2.61 -27.88
N GLU A 209 -6.79 -3.67 -27.71
CA GLU A 209 -6.90 -4.91 -28.49
C GLU A 209 -8.26 -5.61 -28.35
N ILE A 210 -8.88 -5.51 -27.16
CA ILE A 210 -10.14 -6.20 -26.84
C ILE A 210 -11.34 -5.25 -26.64
N GLY A 211 -11.16 -3.95 -26.90
CA GLY A 211 -12.22 -2.94 -26.74
C GLY A 211 -12.64 -2.69 -25.28
N ASP A 212 -11.67 -2.64 -24.36
CA ASP A 212 -11.87 -2.46 -22.91
C ASP A 212 -11.26 -1.15 -22.37
N SER A 213 -11.36 -0.92 -21.05
CA SER A 213 -10.76 0.21 -20.35
C SER A 213 -9.42 -0.12 -19.69
N PHE A 214 -8.47 0.81 -19.76
CA PHE A 214 -7.20 0.78 -19.02
C PHE A 214 -7.41 0.44 -17.53
N LYS A 215 -8.39 1.10 -16.90
CA LYS A 215 -8.75 0.89 -15.50
C LYS A 215 -9.14 -0.55 -15.19
N ARG A 216 -9.89 -1.23 -16.08
CA ARG A 216 -10.25 -2.63 -15.89
C ARG A 216 -9.01 -3.53 -16.01
N ARG A 217 -8.16 -3.31 -17.00
CA ARG A 217 -6.89 -4.06 -17.18
C ARG A 217 -5.97 -3.94 -15.96
N VAL A 218 -5.80 -2.73 -15.42
CA VAL A 218 -5.00 -2.49 -14.20
C VAL A 218 -5.53 -3.28 -13.01
N LYS A 219 -6.86 -3.25 -12.79
CA LYS A 219 -7.49 -3.99 -11.67
C LYS A 219 -7.26 -5.48 -11.80
N GLU A 220 -7.56 -6.04 -12.98
CA GLU A 220 -7.44 -7.47 -13.24
C GLU A 220 -5.97 -7.96 -13.12
N ASP A 221 -5.01 -7.20 -13.64
CA ASP A 221 -3.58 -7.53 -13.50
C ASP A 221 -3.12 -7.49 -12.03
N LEU A 222 -3.48 -6.44 -11.27
CA LEU A 222 -3.10 -6.35 -9.85
C LEU A 222 -3.79 -7.42 -8.99
N GLU A 223 -5.03 -7.81 -9.30
CA GLU A 223 -5.72 -8.94 -8.67
C GLU A 223 -5.00 -10.27 -8.99
N ALA A 224 -4.68 -10.52 -10.26
CA ALA A 224 -3.97 -11.73 -10.67
C ALA A 224 -2.57 -11.81 -10.02
N ARG A 225 -1.87 -10.68 -9.91
CA ARG A 225 -0.58 -10.58 -9.20
C ARG A 225 -0.73 -10.85 -7.70
N ARG A 226 -1.74 -10.27 -7.06
CA ARG A 226 -2.04 -10.52 -5.64
C ARG A 226 -2.23 -12.01 -5.40
N ASP A 227 -3.09 -12.65 -6.20
CA ASP A 227 -3.48 -14.05 -6.01
C ASP A 227 -2.32 -15.03 -6.25
N ARG A 228 -1.39 -14.64 -7.12
CA ARG A 228 -0.18 -15.41 -7.44
C ARG A 228 0.95 -15.20 -6.41
N ASN A 229 1.19 -13.95 -5.99
CA ASN A 229 2.44 -13.55 -5.36
C ASN A 229 2.31 -13.25 -3.85
N CYS A 230 1.10 -13.11 -3.31
CA CYS A 230 0.94 -12.91 -1.87
C CYS A 230 1.39 -14.15 -1.08
N PRO A 231 2.28 -13.99 -0.09
CA PRO A 231 2.70 -15.10 0.75
C PRO A 231 1.49 -15.71 1.44
N ARG A 232 1.24 -16.99 1.21
CA ARG A 232 0.20 -17.72 1.94
C ARG A 232 0.61 -17.86 3.41
N ALA A 233 -0.39 -17.90 4.29
CA ALA A 233 -0.18 -18.36 5.66
C ALA A 233 0.50 -19.74 5.59
N ALA A 234 1.55 -19.94 6.38
CA ALA A 234 2.01 -21.31 6.57
C ALA A 234 0.90 -22.01 7.37
N ALA A 235 0.46 -23.18 6.89
CA ALA A 235 -0.45 -24.05 7.62
C ALA A 235 0.12 -24.39 9.00
#